data_AF-A0A2X2BMJ2-F1
#
_entry.id   AF-A0A2X2BMJ2-F1
#
_cell.length_a   1.000
_cell.length_b   1.000
_cell.length_c   1.000
_cell.angle_alpha   90.00
_cell.angle_beta   90.00
_cell.angle_gamma   90.00
#
_symmetry.space_group_name_H-M   'P 1'
#
loop_
_entity.id
_entity.type
_entity.pdbx_description
1 polymer ?
#
loop_
_entity_poly.entity_id
_entity_poly.type
_entity_poly.pdbx_seq_one_letter_code
_entity_poly.pdbx_strand_id
1 'polypeptide(L)'
;MIRMSSKVVAICLVLLTIGCQSTANKKHVAVPLRLQLGEAYLAEQQYQIAQYHFQKVLSVMPEHPEANLGMALTSQLLGNPIQALDYYKLAMKSKPVNVNVLRFYGNFLCEQNLLNNNNVLIEDIPSDYLVCQHAEY
;
A
#
# COMPACT_ATOMS: atom_id res chain seq x y z
N MET A 1 41.49 -51.37 15.20
CA MET A 1 41.94 -49.98 15.47
C MET A 1 42.11 -49.28 14.12
N ILE A 2 41.15 -48.45 13.71
CA ILE A 2 41.17 -47.79 12.41
C ILE A 2 42.02 -46.52 12.52
N ARG A 3 43.15 -46.47 11.79
CA ARG A 3 44.12 -45.37 11.83
C ARG A 3 43.71 -44.34 10.76
N MET A 4 42.78 -43.46 11.10
CA MET A 4 42.34 -42.39 10.20
C MET A 4 43.48 -41.38 10.03
N SER A 5 43.83 -41.05 8.78
CA SER A 5 44.96 -40.16 8.49
C SER A 5 44.59 -38.70 8.83
N SER A 6 45.60 -37.94 9.28
CA SER A 6 45.48 -36.53 9.69
C SER A 6 44.78 -35.64 8.64
N LYS A 7 44.90 -36.00 7.34
CA LYS A 7 44.23 -35.29 6.24
C LYS A 7 42.71 -35.52 6.19
N VAL A 8 42.24 -36.71 6.56
CA VAL A 8 40.79 -37.04 6.57
C VAL A 8 40.09 -36.30 7.71
N VAL A 9 40.75 -36.15 8.86
CA VAL A 9 40.25 -35.37 10.00
C VAL A 9 40.17 -33.88 9.63
N ALA A 10 41.16 -33.34 8.92
CA ALA A 10 41.17 -31.95 8.45
C ALA A 10 40.05 -31.65 7.43
N ILE A 11 39.75 -32.59 6.53
CA ILE A 11 38.67 -32.44 5.53
C ILE A 11 37.29 -32.45 6.21
N CYS A 12 37.09 -33.28 7.26
CA CYS A 12 35.85 -33.28 8.04
C CYS A 12 35.65 -31.98 8.85
N LEU A 13 36.73 -31.33 9.30
CA LEU A 13 36.65 -30.06 10.06
C LEU A 13 36.25 -28.86 9.20
N VAL A 14 36.62 -28.84 7.91
CA VAL A 14 36.27 -27.75 6.97
C VAL A 14 34.80 -27.84 6.51
N LEU A 15 34.21 -29.04 6.46
CA LEU A 15 32.81 -29.24 6.08
C LEU A 15 31.81 -28.80 7.16
N LEU A 16 32.26 -28.63 8.41
CA LEU A 16 31.41 -28.23 9.54
C LEU A 16 31.19 -26.70 9.64
N THR A 17 31.95 -25.89 8.90
CA THR A 17 31.83 -24.41 8.95
C THR A 17 30.98 -23.81 7.84
N ILE A 18 30.55 -24.61 6.86
CA ILE A 18 29.70 -24.13 5.74
C ILE A 18 28.22 -24.01 6.16
N GLY A 19 27.83 -24.62 7.28
CA GLY A 19 26.43 -24.70 7.71
C GLY A 19 26.06 -23.69 8.79
N CYS A 20 25.91 -22.40 8.45
CA CYS A 20 24.81 -21.56 8.95
C CYS A 20 24.87 -20.15 8.31
N GLN A 21 24.48 -20.04 7.04
CA GLN A 21 23.95 -18.74 6.60
C GLN A 21 22.52 -18.68 7.13
N SER A 22 22.33 -18.01 8.27
CA SER A 22 21.01 -17.54 8.66
C SER A 22 20.56 -16.55 7.60
N THR A 23 19.82 -17.03 6.60
CA THR A 23 19.05 -16.15 5.74
C THR A 23 18.03 -15.48 6.64
N ALA A 24 18.40 -14.32 7.18
CA ALA A 24 17.48 -13.42 7.85
C ALA A 24 16.27 -13.31 6.93
N ASN A 25 15.14 -13.87 7.39
CA ASN A 25 13.90 -13.99 6.66
C ASN A 25 13.41 -12.58 6.32
N LYS A 26 13.89 -12.02 5.20
CA LYS A 26 13.41 -10.74 4.68
C LYS A 26 11.95 -10.98 4.35
N LYS A 27 11.05 -10.42 5.16
CA LYS A 27 9.61 -10.49 4.93
C LYS A 27 9.32 -9.92 3.54
N HIS A 28 9.23 -10.79 2.55
CA HIS A 28 8.82 -10.39 1.20
C HIS A 28 7.34 -10.07 1.24
N VAL A 29 7.00 -8.83 0.93
CA VAL A 29 5.60 -8.42 0.75
C VAL A 29 5.25 -8.63 -0.72
N ALA A 30 4.37 -9.60 -0.98
CA ALA A 30 3.79 -9.80 -2.30
C ALA A 30 2.78 -8.67 -2.57
N VAL A 31 3.26 -7.57 -3.16
CA VAL A 31 2.49 -6.33 -3.31
C VAL A 31 1.19 -6.55 -4.09
N PRO A 32 1.19 -7.18 -5.29
CA PRO A 32 -0.05 -7.34 -6.04
C PRO A 32 -1.12 -8.12 -5.27
N LEU A 33 -0.71 -9.19 -4.58
CA LEU A 33 -1.62 -9.99 -3.75
C LEU A 33 -2.16 -9.18 -2.56
N ARG A 34 -1.33 -8.36 -1.93
CA ARG A 34 -1.77 -7.51 -0.82
C ARG A 34 -2.76 -6.45 -1.27
N LEU A 35 -2.57 -5.84 -2.45
CA LEU A 35 -3.53 -4.90 -3.03
C LEU A 35 -4.87 -5.59 -3.29
N GLN A 36 -4.85 -6.74 -3.98
CA GLN A 36 -6.07 -7.51 -4.30
C GLN A 36 -6.85 -7.90 -3.04
N LEU A 37 -6.15 -8.36 -2.00
CA LEU A 37 -6.78 -8.67 -0.72
C LEU A 37 -7.36 -7.41 -0.06
N GLY A 38 -6.62 -6.30 -0.06
CA GLY A 38 -7.11 -5.03 0.49
C GLY A 38 -8.38 -4.55 -0.20
N GLU A 39 -8.43 -4.61 -1.53
CA GLU A 39 -9.60 -4.27 -2.34
C GLU A 39 -10.78 -5.20 -2.07
N ALA A 40 -10.55 -6.51 -1.99
CA ALA A 40 -11.59 -7.48 -1.70
C ALA A 40 -12.23 -7.24 -0.32
N TYR A 41 -11.40 -7.06 0.72
CA TYR A 41 -11.91 -6.77 2.06
C TYR A 41 -12.59 -5.40 2.16
N LEU A 42 -12.16 -4.41 1.36
CA LEU A 42 -12.84 -3.12 1.27
C LEU A 42 -14.25 -3.27 0.68
N ALA A 43 -14.38 -4.07 -0.39
CA ALA A 43 -15.68 -4.37 -1.01
C ALA A 43 -16.62 -5.14 -0.08
N GLU A 44 -16.08 -6.02 0.77
CA GLU A 44 -16.82 -6.73 1.82
C GLU A 44 -17.08 -5.89 3.08
N GLN A 45 -16.73 -4.61 3.07
CA GLN A 45 -16.87 -3.69 4.20
C GLN A 45 -16.06 -4.07 5.46
N GLN A 46 -15.07 -4.96 5.30
CA GLN A 46 -14.15 -5.37 6.35
C GLN A 46 -12.96 -4.40 6.44
N TYR A 47 -13.26 -3.15 6.78
CA TYR A 47 -12.34 -2.01 6.66
C TYR A 47 -11.02 -2.17 7.41
N GLN A 48 -11.04 -2.73 8.63
CA GLN A 48 -9.82 -2.94 9.42
C GLN A 48 -8.89 -3.96 8.74
N ILE A 49 -9.45 -4.98 8.09
CA ILE A 49 -8.67 -5.99 7.37
C ILE A 49 -8.12 -5.39 6.07
N ALA A 50 -8.95 -4.62 5.34
CA ALA A 50 -8.52 -3.87 4.17
C ALA A 50 -7.32 -2.96 4.49
N GLN A 51 -7.44 -2.17 5.56
CA GLN A 51 -6.37 -1.28 6.06
C GLN A 51 -5.08 -2.04 6.34
N TYR A 52 -5.16 -3.20 6.99
CA TYR A 52 -3.99 -4.04 7.28
C TYR A 52 -3.26 -4.45 6.00
N HIS A 53 -3.99 -4.85 4.95
CA HIS A 53 -3.39 -5.26 3.68
C HIS A 53 -2.72 -4.11 2.94
N PHE A 54 -3.37 -2.94 2.86
CA PHE A 54 -2.75 -1.75 2.28
C PHE A 54 -1.52 -1.28 3.08
N GLN A 55 -1.58 -1.33 4.41
CA GLN A 55 -0.45 -0.95 5.26
C GLN A 55 0.77 -1.88 5.06
N LYS A 56 0.56 -3.15 4.71
CA LYS A 56 1.67 -4.04 4.34
C LYS A 56 2.35 -3.59 3.05
N VAL A 57 1.60 -3.13 2.05
CA VAL A 57 2.18 -2.54 0.83
C VAL A 57 2.96 -1.28 1.20
N LEU A 58 2.35 -0.38 1.98
CA LEU A 58 2.99 0.88 2.37
C LEU A 58 4.23 0.69 3.26
N SER A 59 4.33 -0.43 3.99
CA SER A 59 5.53 -0.74 4.78
C SER A 59 6.78 -1.02 3.93
N VAL A 60 6.61 -1.36 2.65
CA VAL A 60 7.72 -1.57 1.71
C VAL A 60 7.78 -0.53 0.59
N MET A 61 6.65 0.10 0.27
CA MET A 61 6.54 1.19 -0.71
C MET A 61 5.61 2.28 -0.17
N PRO A 62 6.14 3.22 0.64
CA PRO A 62 5.33 4.25 1.32
C PRO A 62 4.54 5.16 0.39
N GLU A 63 5.00 5.36 -0.85
CA GLU A 63 4.35 6.22 -1.85
C GLU A 63 3.59 5.43 -2.92
N HIS A 64 3.28 4.15 -2.68
CA HIS A 64 2.54 3.33 -3.65
C HIS A 64 1.13 3.92 -3.88
N PRO A 65 0.77 4.33 -5.11
CA PRO A 65 -0.44 5.11 -5.35
C PRO A 65 -1.72 4.33 -5.04
N GLU A 66 -1.81 3.07 -5.47
CA GLU A 66 -3.01 2.23 -5.25
C GLU A 66 -3.22 1.91 -3.76
N ALA A 67 -2.15 1.67 -2.99
CA ALA A 67 -2.27 1.40 -1.56
C ALA A 67 -2.66 2.66 -0.79
N ASN A 68 -2.14 3.83 -1.17
CA ASN A 68 -2.58 5.10 -0.59
C ASN A 68 -4.04 5.41 -0.95
N LEU A 69 -4.48 5.12 -2.18
CA LEU A 69 -5.90 5.20 -2.55
C LEU A 69 -6.77 4.27 -1.69
N GLY A 70 -6.33 3.03 -1.51
CA GLY A 70 -7.01 2.06 -0.64
C GLY A 70 -7.14 2.54 0.80
N MET A 71 -6.07 3.12 1.36
CA MET A 71 -6.11 3.74 2.69
C MET A 71 -7.06 4.94 2.74
N ALA A 72 -7.08 5.80 1.72
CA ALA A 72 -7.98 6.95 1.65
C ALA A 72 -9.45 6.53 1.70
N LEU A 73 -9.83 5.58 0.84
CA LEU A 73 -11.18 5.02 0.78
C LEU A 73 -11.56 4.33 2.10
N THR A 74 -10.63 3.56 2.68
CA THR A 74 -10.86 2.88 3.96
C THR A 74 -11.08 3.88 5.09
N SER A 75 -10.26 4.94 5.18
CA SER A 75 -10.41 6.00 6.18
C SER A 75 -11.69 6.80 6.00
N GLN A 76 -12.11 7.06 4.76
CA GLN A 76 -13.38 7.73 4.45
C GLN A 76 -14.57 6.90 4.94
N LEU A 77 -14.60 5.60 4.63
CA LEU A 77 -15.66 4.67 5.04
C LEU A 77 -15.69 4.43 6.56
N LEU A 78 -14.54 4.56 7.23
CA LEU A 78 -14.44 4.54 8.69
C LEU A 78 -14.85 5.87 9.36
N GLY A 79 -15.26 6.89 8.59
CA GLY A 79 -15.66 8.19 9.13
C GLY A 79 -14.49 9.08 9.58
N ASN A 80 -13.29 8.86 9.04
CA ASN A 80 -12.08 9.61 9.34
C ASN A 80 -11.66 10.50 8.15
N PRO A 81 -12.40 11.58 7.84
CA PRO A 81 -12.18 12.38 6.63
C PRO A 81 -10.81 13.09 6.61
N ILE A 82 -10.28 13.48 7.77
CA ILE A 82 -8.95 14.11 7.85
C ILE A 82 -7.87 13.13 7.36
N GLN A 83 -7.91 11.88 7.82
CA GLN A 83 -6.95 10.87 7.39
C GLN A 83 -7.17 10.45 5.94
N ALA A 84 -8.43 10.38 5.48
CA ALA A 84 -8.74 10.11 4.09
C ALA A 84 -8.11 11.15 3.16
N LEU A 85 -8.25 12.43 3.51
CA LEU A 85 -7.66 13.55 2.78
C LEU A 85 -6.13 13.39 2.66
N ASP A 86 -5.42 13.09 3.75
CA ASP A 86 -3.97 12.90 3.72
C ASP A 86 -3.55 11.78 2.76
N TYR A 87 -4.26 10.65 2.78
CA TYR A 87 -3.97 9.53 1.89
C TYR A 87 -4.32 9.80 0.43
N TYR A 88 -5.38 10.56 0.14
CA TYR A 88 -5.68 11.01 -1.23
C TYR A 88 -4.54 11.88 -1.78
N LYS A 89 -4.01 12.81 -0.98
CA LYS A 89 -2.86 13.64 -1.37
C LYS A 89 -1.62 12.81 -1.68
N LEU A 90 -1.37 11.75 -0.90
CA LEU A 90 -0.28 10.82 -1.17
C LEU A 90 -0.51 10.05 -2.48
N ALA A 91 -1.72 9.58 -2.75
CA ALA A 91 -2.04 8.86 -3.98
C ALA A 91 -1.87 9.72 -5.26
N MET A 92 -2.12 11.04 -5.14
CA MET A 92 -1.95 12.04 -6.23
C MET A 92 -0.49 12.30 -6.63
N LYS A 93 0.49 11.83 -5.86
CA LYS A 93 1.92 12.01 -6.17
C LYS A 93 2.38 11.23 -7.40
N SER A 94 1.66 10.17 -7.80
CA SER A 94 1.98 9.41 -9.01
C SER A 94 1.92 10.26 -10.28
N LYS A 95 2.85 10.03 -11.23
CA LYS A 95 2.90 10.72 -12.53
C LYS A 95 3.06 9.68 -13.67
N PRO A 96 2.09 9.55 -14.58
CA PRO A 96 0.77 10.20 -14.58
C PRO A 96 -0.08 9.77 -13.38
N VAL A 97 -1.03 10.60 -12.98
CA VAL A 97 -1.95 10.29 -11.87
C VAL A 97 -2.93 9.20 -12.32
N ASN A 98 -3.14 8.20 -11.47
CA ASN A 98 -4.12 7.14 -11.72
C ASN A 98 -5.56 7.73 -11.78
N VAL A 99 -6.31 7.40 -12.82
CA VAL A 99 -7.69 7.91 -13.05
C VAL A 99 -8.64 7.59 -11.91
N ASN A 100 -8.46 6.46 -11.22
CA ASN A 100 -9.25 6.11 -10.06
C ASN A 100 -8.98 7.07 -8.90
N VAL A 101 -7.74 7.49 -8.69
CA VAL A 101 -7.38 8.48 -7.65
C VAL A 101 -8.11 9.79 -7.92
N LEU A 102 -8.08 10.27 -9.16
CA LEU A 102 -8.77 11.50 -9.57
C LEU A 102 -10.29 11.41 -9.31
N ARG A 103 -10.91 10.31 -9.74
CA ARG A 103 -12.35 10.09 -9.54
C ARG A 103 -12.74 10.05 -8.06
N PHE A 104 -12.07 9.21 -7.28
CA PHE A 104 -12.41 9.02 -5.87
C PHE A 104 -12.08 10.26 -5.03
N TYR A 105 -10.96 10.92 -5.31
CA TYR A 105 -10.61 12.14 -4.59
C TYR A 105 -11.56 13.29 -4.92
N GLY A 106 -11.95 13.44 -6.20
CA GLY A 106 -12.97 14.40 -6.61
C GLY A 106 -14.28 14.21 -5.84
N ASN A 107 -14.81 12.98 -5.84
CA ASN A 107 -16.03 12.65 -5.10
C ASN A 107 -15.91 12.93 -3.59
N PHE A 108 -14.79 12.53 -2.98
CA PHE A 108 -14.52 12.82 -1.57
C PHE A 108 -14.55 14.33 -1.28
N LEU A 109 -13.90 15.15 -2.10
CA LEU A 109 -13.90 16.60 -1.91
C LEU A 109 -15.31 17.18 -2.03
N CYS A 110 -16.16 16.66 -2.91
CA CYS A 110 -17.56 17.09 -3.02
C CYS A 110 -18.35 16.72 -1.76
N GLU A 111 -18.20 15.48 -1.27
CA GLU A 111 -18.84 15.03 -0.01
C GLU A 111 -18.44 15.90 1.18
N GLN A 112 -17.20 16.37 1.22
CA GLN A 112 -16.70 17.26 2.27
C GLN A 112 -17.03 18.74 2.04
N ASN A 113 -17.72 19.11 0.95
CA ASN A 113 -17.93 20.49 0.51
C ASN A 113 -16.63 21.29 0.29
N LEU A 114 -15.55 20.60 -0.08
CA LEU A 114 -14.21 21.15 -0.35
C LEU A 114 -13.95 21.33 -1.87
N LEU A 115 -14.89 20.96 -2.72
CA LEU A 115 -14.89 21.24 -4.15
C LEU A 115 -16.14 22.06 -4.51
N ASN A 116 -15.95 23.28 -5.01
CA ASN A 116 -17.04 24.17 -5.44
C ASN A 116 -16.69 24.79 -6.80
N ASN A 117 -17.62 24.75 -7.76
CA ASN A 117 -17.45 25.35 -9.09
C ASN A 117 -16.10 25.01 -9.75
N ASN A 118 -15.74 23.71 -9.75
CA ASN A 118 -14.46 23.21 -10.24
C ASN A 118 -13.25 23.91 -9.61
N ASN A 119 -13.27 24.25 -8.32
CA ASN A 119 -12.10 24.73 -7.60
C ASN A 119 -11.96 23.97 -6.28
N VAL A 120 -10.77 23.41 -6.07
CA VAL A 120 -10.40 22.78 -4.81
C VAL A 120 -10.12 23.88 -3.80
N LEU A 121 -10.85 23.89 -2.68
CA LEU A 121 -10.81 24.99 -1.70
C LEU A 121 -9.61 24.92 -0.74
N ILE A 122 -8.90 23.79 -0.73
CA ILE A 122 -7.86 23.47 0.26
C ILE A 122 -6.45 23.42 -0.31
N GLU A 123 -6.28 23.38 -1.62
CA GLU A 123 -4.97 23.32 -2.30
C GLU A 123 -5.10 23.58 -3.80
N ASP A 124 -4.02 24.07 -4.43
CA ASP A 124 -3.95 24.35 -5.87
C ASP A 124 -3.77 23.05 -6.68
N ILE A 125 -4.80 22.22 -6.71
CA ILE A 125 -4.87 21.07 -7.62
C ILE A 125 -5.65 21.48 -8.87
N PRO A 126 -5.11 21.24 -10.09
CA PRO A 126 -5.86 21.40 -11.32
C PRO A 126 -7.16 20.58 -11.26
N SER A 127 -8.27 21.29 -11.13
CA SER A 127 -9.60 20.75 -10.93
C SER A 127 -10.20 20.13 -12.20
N ASP A 128 -9.61 20.40 -13.36
CA ASP A 128 -10.00 19.83 -14.66
C ASP A 128 -10.07 18.29 -14.63
N TYR A 129 -9.33 17.67 -13.70
CA TYR A 129 -9.29 16.22 -13.51
C TYR A 129 -10.16 15.71 -12.35
N LEU A 130 -10.64 16.59 -11.47
CA LEU A 130 -11.44 16.24 -10.28
C LEU A 130 -12.90 16.62 -10.52
N VAL A 131 -13.73 15.62 -10.79
CA VAL A 131 -15.15 15.82 -11.11
C VAL A 131 -16.02 15.23 -10.00
N CYS A 132 -17.03 15.99 -9.52
CA CYS A 132 -18.10 15.44 -8.70
C CYS A 132 -18.97 14.51 -9.55
N GLN A 133 -18.69 13.21 -9.53
CA GLN A 133 -19.62 12.23 -10.08
C GLN A 133 -20.71 11.99 -9.05
N HIS A 134 -21.74 12.84 -9.04
CA HIS A 134 -22.98 12.50 -8.36
C HIS A 134 -23.49 11.21 -8.99
N ALA A 135 -23.72 10.20 -8.16
CA ALA A 135 -24.42 9.01 -8.59
C ALA A 135 -25.86 9.43 -8.91
N GLU A 136 -26.12 9.81 -10.17
CA GLU A 136 -27.47 9.86 -10.72
C GLU A 136 -27.97 8.40 -10.77
N TYR A 137 -28.65 7.99 -9.70
CA TYR A 137 -29.52 6.81 -9.70
C TYR A 137 -30.86 7.17 -9.06
#